data_AF-A0A939L7A0-F1
#
_entry.id   AF-A0A939L7A0-F1
#
_cell.length_a   1.000
_cell.length_b   1.000
_cell.length_c   1.000
_cell.angle_alpha   90.00
_cell.angle_beta   90.00
_cell.angle_gamma   90.00
#
_symmetry.space_group_name_H-M   'P 1'
#
loop_
_entity.id
_entity.type
_entity.pdbx_description
1 polymer ?
#
loop_
_entity_poly.entity_id
_entity_poly.type
_entity_poly.pdbx_seq_one_letter_code
_entity_poly.pdbx_strand_id
1 'polypeptide(L)'
;RDDPVVSVPTVGPLPVQSVDPSDAVASPGAFVPGGTDTPSAPGSASASASVSAPASASTSMPGTGGPSVVPAAFLGTWSGEMVTDKGLPGGTTTLTVRPAAIGQEATTSRNAVSGLISISCEGAWTLKSVSDTRLVFRSRLVRSSMPGVCTGGADAETLTLQADGTIRFTSADPAAGNPAGTMRKVTGAAG
;
A
#
# COMPACT_ATOMS: atom_id res chain seq x y z
N ARG A 1 10.43 12.90 -56.60
CA ARG A 1 9.65 13.37 -55.43
C ARG A 1 10.47 12.90 -54.25
N ASP A 2 11.31 13.79 -53.74
CA ASP A 2 12.21 13.56 -52.61
C ASP A 2 11.41 13.60 -51.30
N ASP A 3 11.61 12.60 -50.45
CA ASP A 3 11.16 12.58 -49.07
C ASP A 3 12.13 13.40 -48.19
N PRO A 4 11.65 14.28 -47.29
CA PRO A 4 12.52 14.97 -46.35
C PRO A 4 12.91 14.06 -45.18
N VAL A 5 14.21 13.79 -45.05
CA VAL A 5 14.81 13.12 -43.89
C VAL A 5 14.78 14.08 -42.69
N VAL A 6 13.91 13.80 -41.72
CA VAL A 6 13.90 14.50 -40.42
C VAL A 6 15.02 13.93 -39.55
N SER A 7 15.99 14.77 -39.20
CA SER A 7 17.07 14.43 -38.27
C SER A 7 16.59 14.53 -36.82
N VAL A 8 16.78 13.46 -36.04
CA VAL A 8 16.46 13.42 -34.60
C VAL A 8 17.72 13.75 -33.79
N PRO A 9 17.68 14.68 -32.82
CA PRO A 9 18.83 14.95 -31.97
C PRO A 9 19.04 13.83 -30.93
N THR A 10 20.28 13.36 -30.82
CA THR A 10 20.75 12.42 -29.80
C THR A 10 20.84 13.11 -28.43
N VAL A 11 20.06 12.66 -27.45
CA VAL A 11 20.18 13.07 -26.05
C VAL A 11 21.23 12.20 -25.36
N GLY A 12 22.31 12.82 -24.89
CA GLY A 12 23.37 12.15 -24.13
C GLY A 12 22.95 11.82 -22.69
N PRO A 13 23.63 10.87 -22.02
CA PRO A 13 23.28 10.44 -20.67
C PRO A 13 23.59 11.52 -19.62
N LEU A 14 22.69 11.63 -18.63
CA LEU A 14 22.86 12.49 -17.45
C LEU A 14 23.86 11.87 -16.45
N PRO A 15 24.68 12.66 -15.75
CA PRO A 15 25.60 12.15 -14.73
C PRO A 15 24.85 11.71 -13.46
N VAL A 16 25.20 10.52 -12.98
CA VAL A 16 24.81 9.99 -11.67
C VAL A 16 25.68 10.62 -10.58
N GLN A 17 25.06 11.13 -9.50
CA GLN A 17 25.80 11.51 -8.30
C GLN A 17 25.66 10.40 -7.26
N SER A 18 26.76 9.70 -7.00
CA SER A 18 26.93 8.80 -5.86
C SER A 18 27.03 9.62 -4.58
N VAL A 19 26.26 9.24 -3.56
CA VAL A 19 26.47 9.70 -2.18
C VAL A 19 26.70 8.48 -1.30
N ASP A 20 27.92 8.42 -0.77
CA ASP A 20 28.43 7.44 0.19
C ASP A 20 28.11 7.95 1.62
N PRO A 21 27.40 7.19 2.47
CA PRO A 21 27.24 7.55 3.88
C PRO A 21 28.10 6.62 4.77
N SER A 22 29.40 6.84 4.76
CA SER A 22 30.32 6.32 5.78
C SER A 22 31.04 7.50 6.43
N ASP A 23 30.44 8.12 7.44
CA ASP A 23 31.15 8.84 8.52
C ASP A 23 30.16 9.45 9.52
N ALA A 24 29.97 8.76 10.66
CA ALA A 24 29.60 9.39 11.93
C ALA A 24 29.83 8.39 13.07
N VAL A 25 31.11 8.15 13.38
CA VAL A 25 31.54 7.66 14.70
C VAL A 25 31.88 8.86 15.58
N ALA A 26 31.20 9.02 16.72
CA ALA A 26 31.77 9.63 17.92
C ALA A 26 30.84 9.41 19.13
N SER A 27 31.26 8.51 20.03
CA SER A 27 30.91 8.58 21.45
C SER A 27 31.78 9.64 22.14
N PRO A 28 31.37 10.13 23.32
CA PRO A 28 32.12 9.73 24.51
C PRO A 28 31.22 9.36 25.70
N GLY A 29 31.72 8.44 26.52
CA GLY A 29 31.10 8.01 27.77
C GLY A 29 31.57 8.79 29.01
N ALA A 30 30.87 8.55 30.12
CA ALA A 30 31.26 8.75 31.53
C ALA A 30 30.33 7.83 32.39
N PHE A 31 30.81 6.76 33.06
CA PHE A 31 31.27 6.63 34.47
C PHE A 31 30.30 7.26 35.49
N VAL A 32 29.74 6.62 36.55
CA VAL A 32 30.24 5.67 37.60
C VAL A 32 29.07 4.96 38.37
N PRO A 33 29.34 3.97 39.29
CA PRO A 33 28.40 2.95 39.80
C PRO A 33 27.93 3.09 41.28
N GLY A 34 27.03 2.19 41.72
CA GLY A 34 26.72 1.84 43.14
C GLY A 34 25.25 2.10 43.53
N GLY A 35 24.50 1.29 44.30
CA GLY A 35 24.76 0.05 45.03
C GLY A 35 23.49 -0.41 45.81
N THR A 36 23.46 -1.70 46.15
CA THR A 36 22.90 -2.36 47.36
C THR A 36 21.41 -2.30 47.77
N ASP A 37 20.85 -3.51 47.83
CA ASP A 37 20.08 -4.15 48.93
C ASP A 37 18.57 -3.87 49.19
N THR A 38 17.80 -4.94 49.00
CA THR A 38 16.45 -5.27 49.55
C THR A 38 16.55 -5.66 51.04
N PRO A 39 15.52 -5.50 51.91
CA PRO A 39 14.47 -6.53 52.06
C PRO A 39 13.04 -6.08 52.56
N SER A 40 12.01 -6.84 52.12
CA SER A 40 10.75 -7.34 52.77
C SER A 40 10.01 -6.56 53.89
N ALA A 41 8.74 -6.12 53.71
CA ALA A 41 7.42 -6.81 53.93
C ALA A 41 6.66 -6.27 55.19
N PRO A 42 5.36 -6.59 55.48
CA PRO A 42 4.18 -6.90 54.66
C PRO A 42 2.97 -5.97 54.97
N GLY A 43 1.97 -5.93 54.08
CA GLY A 43 0.67 -5.30 54.34
C GLY A 43 -0.48 -6.13 53.76
N SER A 44 -1.18 -6.85 54.62
CA SER A 44 -2.39 -7.62 54.30
C SER A 44 -3.60 -6.70 54.22
N ALA A 45 -4.38 -6.79 53.14
CA ALA A 45 -5.82 -6.49 53.16
C ALA A 45 -6.54 -7.32 52.09
N SER A 46 -7.64 -7.93 52.52
CA SER A 46 -8.45 -8.92 51.83
C SER A 46 -9.26 -8.40 50.63
N ALA A 47 -9.48 -9.35 49.71
CA ALA A 47 -10.70 -9.61 48.93
C ALA A 47 -11.26 -8.49 48.02
N SER A 48 -11.22 -8.76 46.70
CA SER A 48 -12.46 -8.97 45.93
C SER A 48 -12.14 -9.65 44.60
N ALA A 49 -12.88 -10.72 44.34
CA ALA A 49 -12.87 -11.43 43.07
C ALA A 49 -13.31 -10.49 41.93
N SER A 50 -12.60 -10.53 40.81
CA SER A 50 -13.05 -9.90 39.56
C SER A 50 -12.55 -10.74 38.39
N VAL A 51 -13.42 -11.68 38.00
CA VAL A 51 -13.67 -12.20 36.65
C VAL A 51 -12.47 -12.22 35.70
N SER A 52 -11.92 -13.43 35.50
CA SER A 52 -11.10 -13.77 34.34
C SER A 52 -11.89 -13.54 33.05
N ALA A 53 -11.63 -12.42 32.37
CA ALA A 53 -12.00 -12.26 30.98
C ALA A 53 -11.06 -13.12 30.12
N PRO A 54 -11.55 -13.88 29.14
CA PRO A 54 -10.68 -14.63 28.24
C PRO A 54 -9.85 -13.63 27.42
N ALA A 55 -8.53 -13.79 27.47
CA ALA A 55 -7.62 -13.10 26.58
C ALA A 55 -8.03 -13.42 25.14
N SER A 56 -8.50 -12.41 24.41
CA SER A 56 -8.66 -12.51 22.96
C SER A 56 -7.27 -12.75 22.38
N ALA A 57 -7.02 -14.00 21.99
CA ALA A 57 -5.85 -14.38 21.22
C ALA A 57 -5.87 -13.56 19.93
N SER A 58 -5.14 -12.44 19.93
CA SER A 58 -4.80 -11.75 18.70
C SER A 58 -3.84 -12.68 17.98
N THR A 59 -4.36 -13.43 17.00
CA THR A 59 -3.58 -14.16 16.02
C THR A 59 -2.63 -13.15 15.36
N SER A 60 -1.42 -13.07 15.90
CA SER A 60 -0.34 -12.30 15.30
C SER A 60 0.04 -13.06 14.04
N MET A 61 -0.47 -12.61 12.90
CA MET A 61 0.07 -13.02 11.61
C MET A 61 1.59 -12.77 11.63
N PRO A 62 2.41 -13.67 11.06
CA PRO A 62 3.85 -13.51 11.03
C PRO A 62 4.20 -12.24 10.26
N GLY A 63 4.52 -11.17 11.00
CA GLY A 63 4.99 -9.92 10.45
C GLY A 63 6.39 -10.13 9.90
N THR A 64 6.50 -10.28 8.58
CA THR A 64 7.77 -10.06 7.91
C THR A 64 7.81 -8.58 7.53
N GLY A 65 8.61 -7.79 8.24
CA GLY A 65 8.87 -6.39 7.87
C GLY A 65 8.57 -5.38 8.99
N GLY A 66 9.33 -4.29 8.95
CA GLY A 66 9.32 -3.20 9.95
C GLY A 66 7.96 -2.47 10.08
N PRO A 67 7.93 -1.37 10.86
CA PRO A 67 6.68 -0.67 11.17
C PRO A 67 5.96 -0.22 9.89
N SER A 68 4.63 -0.33 9.89
CA SER A 68 3.81 0.14 8.78
C SER A 68 3.98 1.64 8.59
N VAL A 69 4.16 2.06 7.33
CA VAL A 69 4.23 3.47 6.94
C VAL A 69 2.95 3.95 6.25
N VAL A 70 1.99 3.06 5.98
CA VAL A 70 0.71 3.42 5.34
C VAL A 70 -0.14 4.27 6.29
N PRO A 71 -0.56 5.50 5.91
CA PRO A 71 -1.40 6.33 6.75
C PRO A 71 -2.77 5.68 6.99
N ALA A 72 -3.28 5.81 8.22
CA ALA A 72 -4.52 5.17 8.65
C ALA A 72 -5.74 5.51 7.77
N ALA A 73 -5.76 6.70 7.18
CA ALA A 73 -6.82 7.15 6.27
C ALA A 73 -6.99 6.24 5.05
N PHE A 74 -5.92 5.60 4.56
CA PHE A 74 -5.97 4.69 3.41
C PHE A 74 -6.41 3.26 3.77
N LEU A 75 -6.29 2.85 5.03
CA LEU A 75 -6.53 1.47 5.44
C LEU A 75 -7.98 1.06 5.26
N GLY A 76 -8.17 -0.19 4.82
CA GLY A 76 -9.49 -0.81 4.63
C GLY A 76 -9.82 -1.08 3.17
N THR A 77 -11.09 -1.36 2.91
CA THR A 77 -11.58 -1.71 1.58
C THR A 77 -12.22 -0.51 0.90
N TRP A 78 -11.91 -0.32 -0.38
CA TRP A 78 -12.36 0.79 -1.22
C TRP A 78 -12.96 0.22 -2.50
N SER A 79 -14.01 0.86 -3.03
CA SER A 79 -14.62 0.48 -4.30
C SER A 79 -15.03 1.70 -5.13
N GLY A 80 -14.90 1.61 -6.44
CA GLY A 80 -15.31 2.65 -7.37
C GLY A 80 -15.37 2.17 -8.82
N GLU A 81 -16.12 2.89 -9.64
CA GLU A 81 -16.13 2.70 -11.09
C GLU A 81 -14.93 3.36 -11.74
N MET A 82 -14.37 2.69 -12.74
CA MET A 82 -13.22 3.15 -13.49
C MET A 82 -13.60 3.58 -14.89
N VAL A 83 -12.89 4.58 -15.39
CA VAL A 83 -13.00 5.09 -16.74
C VAL A 83 -11.58 5.18 -17.32
N THR A 84 -11.42 4.71 -18.55
CA THR A 84 -10.15 4.82 -19.30
C THR A 84 -9.94 6.23 -19.83
N ASP A 85 -8.73 6.57 -20.27
CA ASP A 85 -8.43 7.86 -20.91
C ASP A 85 -9.32 8.15 -22.14
N LYS A 86 -9.83 7.11 -22.80
CA LYS A 86 -10.74 7.22 -23.96
C LYS A 86 -12.22 7.35 -23.56
N GLY A 87 -12.53 7.45 -22.28
CA GLY A 87 -13.91 7.54 -21.77
C GLY A 87 -14.65 6.21 -21.74
N LEU A 88 -13.99 5.07 -22.01
CA LEU A 88 -14.62 3.75 -21.95
C LEU A 88 -14.75 3.27 -20.50
N PRO A 89 -15.85 2.58 -20.14
CA PRO A 89 -15.98 1.93 -18.83
C PRO A 89 -14.86 0.92 -18.61
N GLY A 90 -14.12 1.07 -17.50
CA GLY A 90 -13.09 0.14 -17.02
C GLY A 90 -13.58 -0.82 -15.93
N GLY A 91 -14.89 -0.83 -15.66
CA GLY A 91 -15.55 -1.64 -14.65
C GLY A 91 -15.34 -1.17 -13.21
N THR A 92 -15.83 -1.97 -12.27
CA THR A 92 -15.72 -1.71 -10.85
C THR A 92 -14.39 -2.24 -10.33
N THR A 93 -13.63 -1.41 -9.64
CA THR A 93 -12.41 -1.84 -8.94
C THR A 93 -12.63 -1.79 -7.44
N THR A 94 -12.35 -2.92 -6.78
CA THR A 94 -12.30 -3.05 -5.32
C THR A 94 -10.86 -3.26 -4.87
N LEU A 95 -10.40 -2.47 -3.90
CA LEU A 95 -9.07 -2.56 -3.31
C LEU A 95 -9.17 -2.81 -1.82
N THR A 96 -8.25 -3.57 -1.24
CA THR A 96 -8.07 -3.65 0.22
C THR A 96 -6.64 -3.26 0.55
N VAL A 97 -6.49 -2.10 1.19
CA VAL A 97 -5.20 -1.56 1.63
C VAL A 97 -4.95 -2.01 3.07
N ARG A 98 -3.77 -2.60 3.30
CA ARG A 98 -3.32 -3.14 4.58
C ARG A 98 -2.07 -2.38 5.07
N PRO A 99 -1.77 -2.44 6.39
CA PRO A 99 -0.52 -1.93 6.92
C PRO A 99 0.69 -2.60 6.23
N ALA A 100 1.71 -1.81 5.87
CA ALA A 100 2.90 -2.31 5.18
C ALA A 100 4.07 -1.31 5.27
N ALA A 101 5.30 -1.84 5.19
CA ALA A 101 6.50 -1.05 4.92
C ALA A 101 6.68 -0.83 3.41
N ILE A 102 7.54 0.12 3.01
CA ILE A 102 7.95 0.28 1.60
C ILE A 102 8.62 -1.03 1.13
N GLY A 103 8.30 -1.45 -0.09
CA GLY A 103 8.79 -2.70 -0.69
C GLY A 103 7.97 -3.95 -0.31
N GLN A 104 6.99 -3.83 0.60
CA GLN A 104 6.09 -4.93 0.96
C GLN A 104 4.79 -4.89 0.16
N GLU A 105 4.18 -6.07 -0.01
CA GLU A 105 2.82 -6.17 -0.55
C GLU A 105 1.83 -5.56 0.45
N ALA A 106 1.09 -4.56 0.00
CA ALA A 106 0.25 -3.72 0.86
C ALA A 106 -1.21 -3.73 0.43
N THR A 107 -1.51 -4.13 -0.81
CA THR A 107 -2.87 -4.04 -1.35
C THR A 107 -3.19 -5.23 -2.23
N THR A 108 -4.42 -5.72 -2.09
CA THR A 108 -5.04 -6.67 -3.03
C THR A 108 -6.12 -5.96 -3.82
N SER A 109 -6.24 -6.25 -5.10
CA SER A 109 -7.21 -5.63 -6.01
C SER A 109 -8.08 -6.67 -6.68
N ARG A 110 -9.33 -6.30 -6.98
CA ARG A 110 -10.21 -7.00 -7.91
C ARG A 110 -10.85 -5.98 -8.83
N ASN A 111 -10.56 -6.05 -10.11
CA ASN A 111 -11.29 -5.33 -11.15
C ASN A 111 -12.32 -6.28 -11.76
N ALA A 112 -13.56 -5.84 -11.88
CA ALA A 112 -14.65 -6.62 -12.44
C ALA A 112 -15.37 -5.80 -13.52
N VAL A 113 -15.48 -6.38 -14.70
CA VAL A 113 -16.26 -5.83 -15.81
C VAL A 113 -17.44 -6.76 -16.05
N SER A 114 -18.64 -6.20 -15.99
CA SER A 114 -19.90 -6.93 -16.17
C SER A 114 -20.58 -6.53 -17.48
N GLY A 115 -21.15 -7.50 -18.18
CA GLY A 115 -21.84 -7.32 -19.47
C GLY A 115 -22.44 -8.65 -19.92
N LEU A 116 -22.37 -8.97 -21.21
CA LEU A 116 -22.73 -10.30 -21.73
C LEU A 116 -21.86 -11.42 -21.13
N ILE A 117 -20.62 -11.09 -20.74
CA ILE A 117 -19.67 -11.99 -20.08
C ILE A 117 -19.10 -11.25 -18.87
N SER A 118 -19.00 -11.93 -17.73
CA SER A 118 -18.36 -11.40 -16.52
C SER A 118 -16.86 -11.69 -16.53
N ILE A 119 -16.03 -10.66 -16.45
CA ILE A 119 -14.57 -10.76 -16.38
C ILE A 119 -14.11 -10.24 -15.02
N SER A 120 -13.16 -10.94 -14.38
CA SER A 120 -12.49 -10.45 -13.18
C SER A 120 -10.98 -10.63 -13.24
N CYS A 121 -10.27 -9.56 -12.90
CA CYS A 121 -8.81 -9.51 -12.76
C CYS A 121 -8.46 -9.27 -11.29
N GLU A 122 -7.75 -10.20 -10.67
CA GLU A 122 -7.26 -10.08 -9.30
C GLU A 122 -5.76 -9.71 -9.33
N GLY A 123 -5.36 -8.79 -8.47
CA GLY A 123 -4.00 -8.27 -8.43
C GLY A 123 -3.46 -8.09 -7.01
N ALA A 124 -2.13 -7.95 -6.93
CA ALA A 124 -1.38 -7.75 -5.70
C ALA A 124 -0.37 -6.63 -5.90
N TRP A 125 -0.28 -5.72 -4.94
CA TRP A 125 0.40 -4.44 -5.11
C TRP A 125 1.46 -4.20 -4.04
N THR A 126 2.68 -3.92 -4.49
CA THR A 126 3.83 -3.60 -3.65
C THR A 126 3.95 -2.09 -3.46
N LEU A 127 4.05 -1.64 -2.20
CA LEU A 127 4.18 -0.21 -1.88
C LEU A 127 5.55 0.33 -2.31
N LYS A 128 5.56 1.38 -3.14
CA LYS A 128 6.79 2.03 -3.63
C LYS A 128 7.13 3.31 -2.87
N SER A 129 6.11 4.11 -2.54
CA SER A 129 6.30 5.37 -1.83
C SER A 129 5.04 5.82 -1.09
N VAL A 130 5.23 6.64 -0.07
CA VAL A 130 4.16 7.18 0.80
C VAL A 130 4.37 8.67 1.03
N SER A 131 3.27 9.41 1.05
CA SER A 131 3.11 10.69 1.73
C SER A 131 1.77 10.71 2.46
N ASP A 132 1.49 11.79 3.21
CA ASP A 132 0.25 11.93 3.99
C ASP A 132 -1.03 11.73 3.16
N THR A 133 -1.01 12.19 1.91
CA THR A 133 -2.17 12.18 1.01
C THR A 133 -1.98 11.33 -0.24
N ARG A 134 -0.87 10.58 -0.38
CA ARG A 134 -0.59 9.83 -1.60
C ARG A 134 0.16 8.52 -1.33
N LEU A 135 -0.30 7.45 -1.97
CA LEU A 135 0.39 6.17 -2.04
C LEU A 135 0.68 5.82 -3.50
N VAL A 136 1.86 5.27 -3.76
CA VAL A 136 2.22 4.73 -5.09
C VAL A 136 2.62 3.28 -4.94
N PHE A 137 2.11 2.42 -5.83
CA PHE A 137 2.37 0.99 -5.82
C PHE A 137 2.86 0.50 -7.19
N ARG A 138 3.53 -0.64 -7.18
CA ARG A 138 3.67 -1.50 -8.36
C ARG A 138 2.62 -2.60 -8.27
N SER A 139 1.82 -2.82 -9.30
CA SER A 139 0.83 -3.88 -9.33
C SER A 139 1.29 -5.06 -10.20
N ARG A 140 0.79 -6.25 -9.87
CA ARG A 140 0.90 -7.45 -10.71
C ARG A 140 -0.43 -8.18 -10.78
N LEU A 141 -0.67 -8.86 -11.89
CA LEU A 141 -1.75 -9.84 -12.02
C LEU A 141 -1.47 -11.05 -11.13
N VAL A 142 -2.50 -11.47 -10.39
CA VAL A 142 -2.52 -12.70 -9.57
C VAL A 142 -3.37 -13.76 -10.24
N ARG A 143 -4.56 -13.38 -10.71
CA ARG A 143 -5.52 -14.28 -11.35
C ARG A 143 -6.37 -13.53 -12.35
N SER A 144 -6.71 -14.21 -13.45
CA SER A 144 -7.74 -13.79 -14.40
C SER A 144 -8.83 -14.84 -14.48
N SER A 145 -10.09 -14.42 -14.60
CA SER A 145 -11.19 -15.33 -14.90
C SER A 145 -11.15 -15.87 -16.33
N MET A 146 -10.43 -15.21 -17.24
CA MET A 146 -10.31 -15.61 -18.64
C MET A 146 -8.88 -15.39 -19.15
N PRO A 147 -8.25 -16.37 -19.84
CA PRO A 147 -6.91 -16.17 -20.39
C PRO A 147 -6.85 -15.00 -21.38
N GLY A 148 -5.83 -14.15 -21.27
CA GLY A 148 -5.52 -13.10 -22.24
C GLY A 148 -6.34 -11.80 -22.14
N VAL A 149 -7.29 -11.68 -21.21
CA VAL A 149 -8.13 -10.45 -21.10
C VAL A 149 -7.61 -9.42 -20.09
N CYS A 150 -6.86 -9.86 -19.07
CA CYS A 150 -6.27 -8.98 -18.07
C CYS A 150 -4.84 -8.62 -18.48
N THR A 151 -4.43 -7.39 -18.19
CA THR A 151 -3.03 -6.96 -18.30
C THR A 151 -2.18 -7.57 -17.18
N GLY A 152 -0.85 -7.43 -17.29
CA GLY A 152 0.09 -7.94 -16.28
C GLY A 152 0.14 -7.10 -14.99
N GLY A 153 -0.46 -5.91 -14.96
CA GLY A 153 -0.29 -4.89 -13.93
C GLY A 153 0.44 -3.64 -14.46
N ALA A 154 0.71 -2.70 -13.56
CA ALA A 154 1.28 -1.38 -13.82
C ALA A 154 2.51 -1.12 -12.94
N ASP A 155 3.45 -0.33 -13.45
CA ASP A 155 4.60 0.13 -12.65
C ASP A 155 4.26 1.22 -11.63
N ALA A 156 3.09 1.86 -11.81
CA ALA A 156 2.55 2.87 -10.92
C ALA A 156 1.01 2.80 -10.86
N GLU A 157 0.49 2.31 -9.74
CA GLU A 157 -0.87 2.59 -9.28
C GLU A 157 -0.78 3.71 -8.25
N THR A 158 -1.62 4.75 -8.36
CA THR A 158 -1.65 5.85 -7.40
C THR A 158 -2.99 5.90 -6.68
N LEU A 159 -2.94 6.02 -5.36
CA LEU A 159 -4.08 6.39 -4.52
C LEU A 159 -3.82 7.77 -3.92
N THR A 160 -4.71 8.73 -4.19
CA THR A 160 -4.63 10.08 -3.65
C THR A 160 -5.83 10.35 -2.76
N LEU A 161 -5.60 10.57 -1.47
CA LEU A 161 -6.63 10.93 -0.51
C LEU A 161 -7.19 12.32 -0.85
N GLN A 162 -8.50 12.42 -0.99
CA GLN A 162 -9.21 13.66 -1.24
C GLN A 162 -9.68 14.29 0.07
N ALA A 163 -9.98 15.59 0.05
CA ALA A 163 -10.45 16.33 1.22
C ALA A 163 -11.78 15.80 1.79
N ASP A 164 -12.61 15.16 0.96
CA ASP A 164 -13.88 14.55 1.36
C ASP A 164 -13.74 13.12 1.93
N GLY A 165 -12.51 12.64 2.08
CA GLY A 165 -12.21 11.30 2.58
C GLY A 165 -12.35 10.19 1.53
N THR A 166 -12.62 10.51 0.26
CA THR A 166 -12.55 9.55 -0.85
C THR A 166 -11.10 9.36 -1.33
N ILE A 167 -10.87 8.32 -2.12
CA ILE A 167 -9.60 8.10 -2.80
C ILE A 167 -9.77 8.33 -4.29
N ARG A 168 -8.92 9.17 -4.89
CA ARG A 168 -8.73 9.18 -6.34
C ARG A 168 -7.73 8.09 -6.71
N PHE A 169 -8.17 7.11 -7.49
CA PHE A 169 -7.33 6.08 -8.08
C PHE A 169 -6.93 6.46 -9.51
N THR A 170 -5.69 6.15 -9.89
CA THR A 170 -5.19 6.20 -11.27
C THR A 170 -4.19 5.07 -11.50
N SER A 171 -4.31 4.38 -12.63
CA SER A 171 -3.36 3.36 -13.08
C SER A 171 -2.52 3.87 -14.24
N ALA A 172 -1.20 3.67 -14.19
CA ALA A 172 -0.29 3.85 -15.32
C ALA A 172 -0.15 2.55 -16.12
N ASP A 173 -1.27 2.04 -16.62
CA ASP A 173 -1.36 0.84 -17.45
C ASP A 173 -1.89 1.18 -18.84
N PRO A 174 -1.02 1.47 -19.82
CA PRO A 174 -1.46 1.84 -21.16
C PRO A 174 -2.17 0.69 -21.89
N ALA A 175 -1.87 -0.57 -21.53
CA ALA A 175 -2.54 -1.73 -22.13
C ALA A 175 -3.99 -1.86 -21.63
N ALA A 176 -4.27 -1.41 -20.40
CA ALA A 176 -5.62 -1.29 -19.85
C ALA A 176 -6.29 0.07 -20.17
N GLY A 177 -5.59 0.98 -20.86
CA GLY A 177 -6.10 2.32 -21.19
C GLY A 177 -6.08 3.32 -20.03
N ASN A 178 -5.15 3.14 -19.08
CA ASN A 178 -4.93 3.99 -17.92
C ASN A 178 -6.21 4.27 -17.10
N PRO A 179 -6.87 3.23 -16.56
CA PRO A 179 -8.11 3.41 -15.82
C PRO A 179 -7.93 4.31 -14.59
N ALA A 180 -8.91 5.19 -14.36
CA ALA A 180 -8.96 6.08 -13.21
C ALA A 180 -10.40 6.24 -12.70
N GLY A 181 -10.53 6.59 -11.42
CA GLY A 181 -11.85 6.77 -10.80
C GLY A 181 -11.78 7.22 -9.35
N THR A 182 -12.92 7.64 -8.82
CA THR A 182 -13.06 7.97 -7.40
C THR A 182 -13.59 6.75 -6.66
N MET A 183 -12.90 6.38 -5.59
CA MET A 183 -13.22 5.23 -4.75
C MET A 183 -13.76 5.68 -3.41
N ARG A 184 -14.77 4.95 -2.94
CA ARG A 184 -15.40 5.15 -1.64
C ARG A 184 -15.10 3.97 -0.74
N LYS A 185 -15.02 4.22 0.56
CA LYS A 185 -14.78 3.17 1.54
C LYS A 185 -15.98 2.22 1.55
N VAL A 186 -15.72 0.93 1.47
CA VAL A 186 -16.75 -0.09 1.62
C VAL A 186 -16.98 -0.26 3.11
N THR A 187 -18.09 0.29 3.60
CA THR A 187 -18.56 0.01 4.95
C THR A 187 -19.14 -1.40 4.98
N GLY A 188 -18.51 -2.31 5.71
CA GLY A 188 -19.15 -3.57 6.02
C GLY A 188 -20.32 -3.32 6.98
N ALA A 189 -21.52 -3.75 6.61
CA ALA A 189 -22.41 -4.28 7.62
C ALA A 189 -21.71 -5.53 8.18
N ALA A 190 -21.39 -5.52 9.47
CA ALA A 190 -21.16 -6.75 10.19
C ALA A 190 -22.45 -7.57 10.09
N GLY A 191 -22.40 -8.70 9.40
CA GLY A 191 -23.37 -9.77 9.51
C GLY A 191 -22.82 -10.84 10.45
#